data_AF-A0A7W3SR01-F1
#
_entry.id   AF-A0A7W3SR01-F1
#
_cell.length_a   1.000
_cell.length_b   1.000
_cell.length_c   1.000
_cell.angle_alpha   90.00
_cell.angle_beta   90.00
_cell.angle_gamma   90.00
#
_symmetry.space_group_name_H-M   'P 1'
#
loop_
_entity.id
_entity.type
_entity.pdbx_description
1 polymer ?
#
loop_
_entity_poly.entity_id
_entity_poly.type
_entity_poly.pdbx_seq_one_letter_code
_entity_poly.pdbx_strand_id
1 'polypeptide(L)' 'MEMLTDDMLLESYRMATVLHLDQEFIGLLLAEIHRRDLKTHTEVMIH' A
#
# COMPACT_ATOMS: atom_id res chain seq x y z
N MET A 1 -3.43 -7.87 7.08
CA MET A 1 -4.70 -7.79 6.29
C MET A 1 -4.79 -9.01 5.38
N GLU A 2 -4.96 -10.21 5.94
CA GLU A 2 -4.76 -11.47 5.19
C GLU A 2 -5.82 -11.76 4.11
N MET A 3 -6.98 -11.12 4.18
CA MET A 3 -8.09 -11.34 3.23
C MET A 3 -8.00 -10.48 1.96
N LEU A 4 -7.13 -9.46 1.93
CA LEU A 4 -6.95 -8.66 0.72
C LEU A 4 -6.03 -9.41 -0.24
N THR A 5 -6.46 -9.53 -1.49
CA THR A 5 -5.56 -9.88 -2.58
C THR A 5 -4.53 -8.77 -2.76
N ASP A 6 -3.41 -9.09 -3.40
CA ASP A 6 -2.32 -8.15 -3.59
C ASP A 6 -2.77 -6.90 -4.39
N ASP A 7 -3.60 -7.10 -5.42
CA ASP A 7 -4.20 -6.00 -6.20
C ASP A 7 -5.10 -5.09 -5.34
N MET A 8 -5.95 -5.68 -4.49
CA MET A 8 -6.83 -4.91 -3.61
C MET A 8 -6.05 -4.15 -2.55
N LEU A 9 -4.95 -4.73 -2.04
CA LEU A 9 -4.09 -4.08 -1.06
C LEU A 9 -3.37 -2.87 -1.68
N LEU A 10 -2.81 -3.02 -2.88
CA LEU A 10 -2.15 -1.93 -3.62
C LEU A 10 -3.13 -0.82 -3.98
N GLU A 11 -4.32 -1.16 -4.47
CA GLU A 11 -5.35 -0.17 -4.79
C GLU A 11 -5.85 0.54 -3.53
N SER A 12 -6.02 -0.18 -2.42
CA SER A 12 -6.42 0.43 -1.14
C SER A 12 -5.37 1.42 -0.64
N TYR A 13 -4.08 1.10 -0.73
CA TYR A 13 -2.99 2.01 -0.39
C TYR A 13 -2.99 3.26 -1.27
N ARG A 14 -3.14 3.09 -2.59
CA ARG A 14 -3.22 4.21 -3.54
C ARG A 14 -4.39 5.13 -3.21
N MET A 15 -5.57 4.55 -3.02
CA MET A 15 -6.78 5.31 -2.70
C MET A 15 -6.70 6.00 -1.35
N ALA A 16 -6.19 5.33 -0.31
CA ALA A 16 -6.00 5.92 1.01
C ALA A 16 -5.05 7.14 0.97
N THR A 17 -4.00 7.07 0.16
CA THR A 17 -3.06 8.17 -0.06
C THR A 17 -3.73 9.34 -0.81
N VAL A 18 -4.45 9.07 -1.89
CA VAL A 18 -5.17 10.10 -2.69
C VAL A 18 -6.23 10.82 -1.84
N LEU A 19 -6.95 10.07 -1.00
CA LEU A 19 -7.99 10.61 -0.14
C LEU A 19 -7.46 11.27 1.14
N HIS A 20 -6.14 11.28 1.35
CA HIS A 20 -5.49 11.82 2.54
C HIS A 20 -6.09 11.24 3.84
N LEU A 21 -6.30 9.93 3.87
CA LEU A 21 -6.78 9.23 5.06
C LEU A 21 -5.74 9.26 6.18
N ASP A 22 -6.13 8.71 7.32
CA ASP A 22 -5.31 8.63 8.51
C ASP A 22 -3.94 7.96 8.23
N GLN A 23 -2.87 8.57 8.77
CA GLN A 23 -1.51 8.14 8.52
C GLN A 23 -1.19 6.79 9.18
N GLU A 24 -1.81 6.45 10.31
CA GLU A 24 -1.65 5.12 10.91
C GLU A 24 -2.28 4.06 10.01
N PHE A 25 -3.46 4.34 9.44
CA PHE A 25 -4.10 3.43 8.48
C PHE A 25 -3.25 3.22 7.21
N ILE A 26 -2.71 4.30 6.63
CA ILE A 26 -1.80 4.22 5.48
C ILE A 26 -0.53 3.44 5.86
N GLY A 27 0.01 3.65 7.06
CA GLY A 27 1.17 2.91 7.57
C GLY A 27 0.92 1.41 7.70
N LEU A 28 -0.28 1.00 8.11
CA LEU A 28 -0.67 -0.42 8.18
C LEU A 28 -0.73 -1.07 6.79
N LEU A 29 -1.26 -0.36 5.79
CA LEU A 29 -1.28 -0.82 4.41
C LEU A 29 0.14 -0.99 3.86
N LEU A 30 1.00 -0.01 4.09
CA LEU A 30 2.40 -0.04 3.64
C LEU A 30 3.19 -1.18 4.31
N ALA A 31 3.00 -1.39 5.62
CA ALA A 31 3.64 -2.49 6.34
C ALA A 31 3.25 -3.86 5.78
N GLU A 32 1.97 -4.05 5.43
CA GLU A 32 1.50 -5.30 4.80
C GLU A 32 2.04 -5.48 3.38
N ILE A 33 2.12 -4.40 2.58
CA ILE A 33 2.72 -4.39 1.25
C ILE A 33 4.19 -4.84 1.32
N HIS A 34 4.98 -4.25 2.24
CA HIS A 34 6.37 -4.65 2.44
C HIS A 34 6.49 -6.10 2.95
N ARG A 35 5.60 -6.52 3.86
CA ARG A 35 5.58 -7.90 4.38
C ARG A 35 5.38 -8.94 3.27
N ARG A 36 4.67 -8.58 2.19
CA ARG A 36 4.38 -9.44 1.04
C ARG A 36 5.32 -9.25 -0.15
N ASP A 37 6.32 -8.37 -0.03
CA ASP A 37 7.26 -8.01 -1.11
C ASP A 37 6.55 -7.51 -2.38
N LEU A 38 5.47 -6.75 -2.20
CA LEU A 38 4.72 -6.17 -3.31
C LEU A 38 5.35 -4.87 -3.77
N LYS A 39 5.68 -4.78 -5.06
CA LYS A 39 6.22 -3.56 -5.67
C LYS A 39 5.13 -2.49 -5.72
N THR A 40 5.28 -1.43 -4.94
CA THR A 40 4.52 -0.21 -5.19
C THR A 40 5.17 0.49 -6.39
N HIS A 41 4.38 0.89 -7.39
CA HIS A 41 4.91 1.60 -8.57
C HIS A 41 5.72 2.87 -8.21
N THR A 42 5.58 3.37 -6.98
CA THR A 42 6.35 4.47 -6.39
C THR A 42 7.84 4.16 -6.18
N GLU A 43 8.24 2.90 -5.98
CA GLU A 43 9.65 2.54 -5.78
C GLU A 43 10.46 2.47 -7.09
N VAL A 44 9.79 2.42 -8.25
CA VAL A 44 10.44 2.25 -9.56
C VAL A 44 11.02 3.57 -10.10
N MET A 45 10.85 4.70 -9.41
CA MET A 45 11.34 6.03 -9.86
C MET A 45 12.61 6.53 -9.15
N ILE A 46 13.38 5.63 -8.52
CA ILE A 46 14.71 5.93 -7.98
C ILE A 46 15.75 4.97 -8.58
N HIS A 47 16.01 5.09 -9.87
CA HIS A 47 17.29 4.69 -10.47
C HIS A 47 17.69 5.61 -11.62
#